data_AF-A0A919HHT3-F1
#
_entry.id   AF-A0A919HHT3-F1
#
_cell.length_a   1.000
_cell.length_b   1.000
_cell.length_c   1.000
_cell.angle_alpha   90.00
_cell.angle_beta   90.00
_cell.angle_gamma   90.00
#
_symmetry.space_group_name_H-M   'P 1'
#
loop_
_entity.id
_entity.type
_entity.pdbx_description
1 polymer ?
#
loop_
_entity_poly.entity_id
_entity_poly.type
_entity_poly.pdbx_seq_one_letter_code
_entity_poly.pdbx_strand_id
1 'polypeptide(L)'
;MRALVGWVGTGRKLTQTGRVTLTDARALVEALDTGDRMDPVIGDGTFKTKSSEELYHLTLLVEWAKAARLLRTSGGRLLPVKNNAKLLDHPDELRGALFAALPRIGPAMTVSGWLESLFTHEYDRGLRVLLQQLYAAITPVPLSDLYEVVWHAVSRLYLVDDLSPDRLRHVRAAGDHDVQRVLKAMTSLGTVLLTEDTAELTADGRTETARTRGGPGPGDAVLRVRVELADVDDPRVWRQLLVPASIHLDRLHSVIQDAMGWQNCHMHAFTIDGVRYGRPDGELDFRDERTATLAALLKPGAHFVYTYDFGDSGSTSSPWNRSSKPQPGAPARALPGARMPMARTASK
;
A
#
# COMPACT_ATOMS: atom_id res chain seq x y z
N MET A 1 5.00 -17.37 5.27
CA MET A 1 5.83 -16.45 6.11
C MET A 1 6.52 -17.13 7.29
N ARG A 2 5.80 -17.78 8.24
CA ARG A 2 6.43 -18.43 9.41
C ARG A 2 7.52 -19.44 9.03
N ALA A 3 7.25 -20.33 8.07
CA ALA A 3 8.23 -21.30 7.57
C ALA A 3 9.49 -20.63 6.99
N LEU A 4 9.33 -19.57 6.17
CA LEU A 4 10.45 -18.81 5.62
C LEU A 4 11.31 -18.18 6.73
N VAL A 5 10.70 -17.48 7.68
CA VAL A 5 11.46 -16.83 8.78
C VAL A 5 12.15 -17.88 9.66
N GLY A 6 11.46 -18.99 9.94
CA GLY A 6 12.04 -20.14 10.67
C GLY A 6 13.24 -20.74 9.93
N TRP A 7 13.15 -20.93 8.62
CA TRP A 7 14.24 -21.43 7.79
C TRP A 7 15.45 -20.49 7.78
N VAL A 8 15.22 -19.17 7.78
CA VAL A 8 16.31 -18.19 7.89
C VAL A 8 17.05 -18.33 9.24
N GLY A 9 16.32 -18.62 10.32
CA GLY A 9 16.89 -18.92 11.63
C GLY A 9 17.83 -17.82 12.14
N THR A 10 19.08 -18.16 12.48
CA THR A 10 20.08 -17.19 12.93
C THR A 10 20.68 -16.33 11.81
N GLY A 11 20.32 -16.61 10.55
CA GLY A 11 20.70 -15.82 9.39
C GLY A 11 21.36 -16.65 8.29
N ARG A 12 21.04 -16.31 7.04
CA ARG A 12 21.50 -17.03 5.83
C ARG A 12 22.39 -16.14 4.98
N LYS A 13 23.41 -16.73 4.36
CA LYS A 13 24.31 -16.00 3.47
C LYS A 13 23.55 -15.63 2.18
N LEU A 14 23.77 -14.43 1.68
CA LEU A 14 23.30 -13.99 0.38
C LEU A 14 24.44 -14.00 -0.62
N THR A 15 24.10 -13.96 -1.91
CA THR A 15 25.07 -13.67 -2.97
C THR A 15 25.65 -12.27 -2.80
N GLN A 16 26.70 -11.95 -3.55
CA GLN A 16 27.27 -10.59 -3.58
C GLN A 16 26.25 -9.53 -4.01
N THR A 17 25.29 -9.90 -4.85
CA THR A 17 24.18 -9.03 -5.28
C THR A 17 23.01 -9.03 -4.30
N GLY A 18 23.16 -9.62 -3.11
CA GLY A 18 22.13 -9.64 -2.07
C GLY A 18 20.98 -10.62 -2.30
N ARG A 19 21.15 -11.63 -3.17
CA ARG A 19 20.11 -12.61 -3.52
C ARG A 19 20.24 -13.89 -2.70
N VAL A 20 19.15 -14.66 -2.62
CA VAL A 20 19.20 -16.02 -2.09
C VAL A 20 20.11 -16.86 -2.99
N THR A 21 20.97 -17.69 -2.41
CA THR A 21 21.85 -18.56 -3.20
C THR A 21 21.03 -19.60 -3.96
N LEU A 22 21.48 -20.09 -5.12
CA LEU A 22 20.73 -21.12 -5.86
C LEU A 22 20.53 -22.42 -5.05
N THR A 23 21.51 -22.77 -4.20
CA THR A 23 21.41 -23.90 -3.27
C THR A 23 20.29 -23.69 -2.27
N ASP A 24 20.25 -22.53 -1.62
CA ASP A 24 19.20 -22.19 -0.66
C ASP A 24 17.84 -22.01 -1.35
N ALA A 25 17.82 -21.45 -2.55
CA ALA A 25 16.61 -21.26 -3.33
C ALA A 25 15.96 -22.61 -3.67
N ARG A 26 16.75 -23.60 -4.10
CA ARG A 26 16.25 -24.97 -4.32
C ARG A 26 15.61 -25.55 -3.07
N ALA A 27 16.27 -25.42 -1.92
CA ALA A 27 15.74 -25.91 -0.65
C ALA A 27 14.45 -25.16 -0.22
N LEU A 28 14.38 -23.85 -0.47
CA LEU A 28 13.20 -23.05 -0.13
C LEU A 28 12.01 -23.30 -1.05
N VAL A 29 12.22 -23.50 -2.35
CA VAL A 29 11.15 -23.84 -3.31
C VAL A 29 10.43 -25.11 -2.85
N GLU A 30 11.20 -26.14 -2.47
CA GLU A 30 10.67 -27.40 -1.95
C GLU A 30 10.02 -27.23 -0.57
N ALA A 31 10.72 -26.60 0.38
CA ALA A 31 10.24 -26.49 1.76
C ALA A 31 9.01 -25.57 1.93
N LEU A 32 8.85 -24.58 1.06
CA LEU A 32 7.73 -23.64 1.09
C LEU A 32 6.63 -23.99 0.09
N ASP A 33 6.85 -24.99 -0.76
CA ASP A 33 5.97 -25.36 -1.87
C ASP A 33 5.55 -24.13 -2.71
N THR A 34 6.54 -23.34 -3.15
CA THR A 34 6.27 -22.06 -3.83
C THR A 34 5.68 -22.24 -5.23
N GLY A 35 5.72 -23.46 -5.78
CA GLY A 35 5.33 -23.75 -7.16
C GLY A 35 6.32 -23.27 -8.23
N ASP A 36 7.43 -22.65 -7.84
CA ASP A 36 8.49 -22.28 -8.79
C ASP A 36 9.16 -23.54 -9.36
N ARG A 37 9.48 -23.52 -10.65
CA ARG A 37 10.18 -24.64 -11.32
C ARG A 37 11.65 -24.32 -11.46
N MET A 38 12.48 -25.10 -10.79
CA MET A 38 13.93 -25.09 -10.98
C MET A 38 14.28 -25.86 -12.26
N ASP A 39 15.15 -25.29 -13.07
CA ASP A 39 15.67 -25.92 -14.31
C ASP A 39 14.56 -26.48 -15.22
N PRO A 40 13.54 -25.69 -15.63
CA PRO A 40 12.37 -26.23 -16.34
C PRO A 40 12.74 -26.86 -17.69
N VAL A 41 12.05 -27.95 -18.01
CA VAL A 41 12.10 -28.59 -19.33
C VAL A 41 11.02 -27.96 -20.21
N ILE A 42 11.43 -27.33 -21.30
CA ILE A 42 10.54 -26.68 -22.27
C ILE A 42 10.89 -27.24 -23.66
N GLY A 43 9.95 -27.98 -24.25
CA GLY A 43 10.25 -28.82 -25.42
C GLY A 43 11.33 -29.84 -25.08
N ASP A 44 12.37 -29.91 -25.92
CA ASP A 44 13.49 -30.84 -25.74
C ASP A 44 14.65 -30.26 -24.90
N GLY A 45 14.53 -29.01 -24.45
CA GLY A 45 15.59 -28.29 -23.74
C GLY A 45 15.35 -28.16 -22.25
N THR A 46 16.41 -28.35 -21.45
CA THR A 46 16.42 -27.96 -20.03
C THR A 46 17.01 -26.57 -19.87
N PHE A 47 16.24 -25.63 -19.33
CA PHE A 47 16.66 -24.25 -19.14
C PHE A 47 17.20 -24.06 -17.74
N LYS A 48 18.53 -23.98 -17.59
CA LYS A 48 19.16 -23.85 -16.27
C LYS A 48 18.81 -22.53 -15.60
N THR A 49 18.33 -22.60 -14.36
CA THR A 49 18.08 -21.44 -13.50
C THR A 49 19.42 -20.82 -13.09
N LYS A 50 19.67 -19.56 -13.45
CA LYS A 50 20.96 -18.88 -13.21
C LYS A 50 20.93 -17.99 -11.97
N SER A 51 19.76 -17.53 -11.57
CA SER A 51 19.55 -16.66 -10.41
C SER A 51 18.28 -17.04 -9.66
N SER A 52 18.24 -16.82 -8.34
CA SER A 52 17.00 -16.97 -7.58
C SER A 52 15.90 -15.98 -8.02
N GLU A 53 16.27 -14.88 -8.69
CA GLU A 53 15.31 -13.91 -9.25
C GLU A 53 14.43 -14.50 -10.36
N GLU A 54 14.86 -15.59 -11.00
CA GLU A 54 14.03 -16.31 -11.98
C GLU A 54 12.89 -17.10 -11.30
N LEU A 55 12.93 -17.22 -9.96
CA LEU A 55 11.92 -17.89 -9.14
C LEU A 55 10.99 -16.83 -8.57
N TYR A 56 9.92 -16.54 -9.31
CA TYR A 56 9.00 -15.44 -9.03
C TYR A 56 8.37 -15.54 -7.63
N HIS A 57 7.77 -16.69 -7.28
CA HIS A 57 7.03 -16.80 -6.02
C HIS A 57 7.97 -16.75 -4.81
N LEU A 58 9.14 -17.41 -4.91
CA LEU A 58 10.16 -17.32 -3.88
C LEU A 58 10.68 -15.88 -3.70
N THR A 59 10.99 -15.18 -4.79
CA THR A 59 11.46 -13.80 -4.75
C THR A 59 10.41 -12.88 -4.12
N LEU A 60 9.16 -13.01 -4.55
CA LEU A 60 8.04 -12.28 -3.97
C LEU A 60 7.91 -12.52 -2.46
N LEU A 61 7.97 -13.77 -2.00
CA LEU A 61 7.88 -14.09 -0.57
C LEU A 61 9.00 -13.45 0.26
N VAL A 62 10.24 -13.47 -0.25
CA VAL A 62 11.40 -12.87 0.44
C VAL A 62 11.28 -11.35 0.49
N GLU A 63 10.95 -10.71 -0.62
CA GLU A 63 10.79 -9.25 -0.68
C GLU A 63 9.58 -8.78 0.14
N TRP A 64 8.49 -9.56 0.16
CA TRP A 64 7.33 -9.27 1.00
C TRP A 64 7.64 -9.41 2.49
N ALA A 65 8.40 -10.43 2.89
CA ALA A 65 8.86 -10.56 4.27
C ALA A 65 9.81 -9.41 4.68
N LYS A 66 10.65 -8.92 3.77
CA LYS A 66 11.51 -7.75 4.01
C LYS A 66 10.68 -6.47 4.14
N ALA A 67 9.73 -6.25 3.24
CA ALA A 67 8.85 -5.09 3.27
C ALA A 67 7.97 -5.09 4.54
N ALA A 68 7.45 -6.25 4.96
CA ALA A 68 6.73 -6.41 6.23
C ALA A 68 7.65 -6.36 7.47
N ARG A 69 8.96 -6.11 7.30
CA ARG A 69 9.96 -6.06 8.37
C ARG A 69 10.01 -7.34 9.21
N LEU A 70 9.75 -8.49 8.61
CA LEU A 70 9.98 -9.81 9.21
C LEU A 70 11.44 -10.24 8.99
N LEU A 71 11.99 -9.87 7.83
CA LEU A 71 13.38 -10.10 7.44
C LEU A 71 14.08 -8.78 7.13
N ARG A 72 15.42 -8.79 7.19
CA ARG A 72 16.28 -7.69 6.76
C ARG A 72 17.58 -8.21 6.19
N THR A 73 18.25 -7.39 5.39
CA THR A 73 19.61 -7.66 4.92
C THR A 73 20.62 -6.88 5.76
N SER A 74 21.70 -7.53 6.18
CA SER A 74 22.81 -6.88 6.88
C SER A 74 24.09 -7.72 6.73
N GLY A 75 25.20 -7.07 6.37
CA GLY A 75 26.50 -7.75 6.22
C GLY A 75 26.48 -8.92 5.23
N GLY A 76 25.74 -8.81 4.12
CA GLY A 76 25.60 -9.88 3.13
C GLY A 76 24.80 -11.09 3.61
N ARG A 77 23.98 -10.91 4.66
CA ARG A 77 23.13 -11.97 5.22
C ARG A 77 21.67 -11.53 5.27
N LEU A 78 20.77 -12.50 5.09
CA LEU A 78 19.34 -12.38 5.38
C LEU A 78 19.12 -12.78 6.84
N LEU A 79 18.44 -11.93 7.61
CA LEU A 79 18.27 -12.08 9.06
C LEU A 79 16.83 -11.80 9.46
N PRO A 80 16.29 -12.47 10.49
CA PRO A 80 15.01 -12.07 11.08
C PRO A 80 15.13 -10.73 11.81
N VAL A 81 14.04 -9.97 11.81
CA VAL A 81 13.89 -8.76 12.62
C VAL A 81 13.34 -9.16 13.98
N LYS A 82 14.20 -9.19 15.00
CA LYS A 82 13.85 -9.68 16.36
C LYS A 82 12.62 -8.99 16.96
N ASN A 83 12.50 -7.67 16.79
CA ASN A 83 11.39 -6.89 17.34
C ASN A 83 10.03 -7.30 16.76
N ASN A 84 10.02 -7.93 15.58
CA ASN A 84 8.82 -8.35 14.88
C ASN A 84 8.58 -9.86 14.95
N ALA A 85 9.36 -10.60 15.74
CA ALA A 85 9.24 -12.05 15.84
C ALA A 85 7.83 -12.50 16.27
N LYS A 86 7.22 -11.76 17.22
CA LYS A 86 5.87 -12.06 17.74
C LYS A 86 4.76 -11.92 16.70
N LEU A 87 4.95 -11.13 15.63
CA LEU A 87 3.95 -11.03 14.55
C LEU A 87 3.63 -12.39 13.96
N LEU A 88 4.60 -13.32 13.92
CA LEU A 88 4.39 -14.65 13.37
C LEU A 88 3.40 -15.50 14.18
N ASP A 89 3.12 -15.13 15.42
CA ASP A 89 2.20 -15.80 16.33
C ASP A 89 0.81 -15.12 16.38
N HIS A 90 0.67 -13.97 15.72
CA HIS A 90 -0.56 -13.17 15.66
C HIS A 90 -1.02 -13.03 14.19
N PRO A 91 -1.84 -13.97 13.67
CA PRO A 91 -2.20 -14.02 12.25
C PRO A 91 -2.81 -12.73 11.70
N ASP A 92 -3.65 -12.05 12.48
CA ASP A 92 -4.31 -10.81 12.05
C ASP A 92 -3.33 -9.63 11.97
N GLU A 93 -2.42 -9.51 12.94
CA GLU A 93 -1.35 -8.49 12.90
C GLU A 93 -0.37 -8.77 11.76
N LEU A 94 -0.05 -10.05 11.51
CA LEU A 94 0.76 -10.46 10.38
C LEU A 94 0.10 -10.11 9.04
N ARG A 95 -1.22 -10.37 8.90
CA ARG A 95 -2.00 -9.99 7.72
C ARG A 95 -1.92 -8.48 7.50
N GLY A 96 -2.18 -7.69 8.54
CA GLY A 96 -2.09 -6.23 8.45
C GLY A 96 -0.70 -5.74 8.06
N ALA A 97 0.36 -6.32 8.63
CA ALA A 97 1.75 -5.98 8.30
C ALA A 97 2.11 -6.33 6.84
N LEU A 98 1.64 -7.47 6.33
CA LEU A 98 1.83 -7.88 4.94
C LEU A 98 1.01 -7.00 3.98
N PHE A 99 -0.24 -6.70 4.31
CA PHE A 99 -1.10 -5.83 3.52
C PHE A 99 -0.52 -4.41 3.41
N ALA A 100 -0.08 -3.84 4.53
CA ALA A 100 0.59 -2.54 4.58
C ALA A 100 1.96 -2.53 3.86
N ALA A 101 2.52 -3.70 3.54
CA ALA A 101 3.73 -3.83 2.75
C ALA A 101 3.49 -3.88 1.23
N LEU A 102 2.25 -4.06 0.75
CA LEU A 102 1.90 -4.14 -0.68
C LEU A 102 2.52 -2.99 -1.51
N PRO A 103 2.43 -1.71 -1.13
CA PRO A 103 3.01 -0.62 -1.93
C PRO A 103 4.53 -0.69 -2.12
N ARG A 104 5.24 -1.45 -1.27
CA ARG A 104 6.71 -1.53 -1.24
C ARG A 104 7.26 -2.75 -1.97
N ILE A 105 6.40 -3.59 -2.53
CA ILE A 105 6.81 -4.83 -3.22
C ILE A 105 6.50 -4.81 -4.72
N GLY A 106 6.11 -3.66 -5.28
CA GLY A 106 5.79 -3.51 -6.71
C GLY A 106 6.78 -4.22 -7.65
N PRO A 107 8.10 -3.93 -7.57
CA PRO A 107 9.10 -4.56 -8.44
C PRO A 107 9.21 -6.10 -8.31
N ALA A 108 8.80 -6.67 -7.18
CA ALA A 108 8.77 -8.13 -6.98
C ALA A 108 7.40 -8.75 -7.29
N MET A 109 6.35 -7.93 -7.30
CA MET A 109 4.96 -8.32 -7.60
C MET A 109 4.69 -8.36 -9.10
N THR A 110 5.33 -7.46 -9.86
CA THR A 110 5.16 -7.38 -11.30
C THR A 110 6.36 -7.97 -12.02
N VAL A 111 6.19 -8.30 -13.30
CA VAL A 111 7.24 -8.92 -14.11
C VAL A 111 7.95 -7.84 -14.94
N SER A 112 9.27 -7.86 -14.94
CA SER A 112 10.11 -7.02 -15.80
C SER A 112 10.37 -7.68 -17.16
N GLY A 113 10.69 -6.87 -18.18
CA GLY A 113 11.12 -7.33 -19.51
C GLY A 113 10.06 -7.15 -20.60
N TRP A 114 9.96 -8.09 -21.55
CA TRP A 114 9.08 -7.95 -22.73
C TRP A 114 7.57 -7.90 -22.38
N LEU A 115 7.21 -8.30 -21.16
CA LEU A 115 5.86 -8.24 -20.59
C LEU A 115 5.70 -7.10 -19.57
N GLU A 116 6.60 -6.12 -19.56
CA GLU A 116 6.51 -4.99 -18.63
C GLU A 116 5.30 -4.10 -18.98
N SER A 117 4.50 -3.80 -17.95
CA SER A 117 3.27 -3.01 -18.07
C SER A 117 3.46 -1.59 -17.57
N LEU A 118 2.60 -0.65 -18.00
CA LEU A 118 2.57 0.70 -17.41
C LEU A 118 2.24 0.66 -15.91
N PHE A 119 1.50 -0.36 -15.46
CA PHE A 119 1.23 -0.59 -14.05
C PHE A 119 2.49 -0.91 -13.24
N THR A 120 3.48 -1.57 -13.83
CA THR A 120 4.77 -1.81 -13.17
C THR A 120 5.48 -0.50 -12.82
N HIS A 121 5.50 0.46 -13.75
CA HIS A 121 6.12 1.77 -13.54
C HIS A 121 5.34 2.62 -12.53
N GLU A 122 4.02 2.53 -12.58
CA GLU A 122 3.10 3.33 -11.78
C GLU A 122 2.42 2.52 -10.67
N TYR A 123 3.15 1.56 -10.09
CA TYR A 123 2.59 0.54 -9.19
C TYR A 123 1.83 1.14 -8.00
N ASP A 124 2.39 2.13 -7.30
CA ASP A 124 1.69 2.76 -6.16
C ASP A 124 0.38 3.44 -6.59
N ARG A 125 0.40 4.11 -7.74
CA ARG A 125 -0.78 4.79 -8.29
C ARG A 125 -1.86 3.80 -8.69
N GLY A 126 -1.48 2.76 -9.43
CA GLY A 126 -2.40 1.70 -9.84
C GLY A 126 -2.96 0.95 -8.64
N LEU A 127 -2.13 0.56 -7.67
CA LEU A 127 -2.55 -0.11 -6.44
C LEU A 127 -3.54 0.74 -5.65
N ARG A 128 -3.28 2.05 -5.51
CA ARG A 128 -4.17 2.97 -4.79
C ARG A 128 -5.56 3.03 -5.43
N VAL A 129 -5.63 3.15 -6.75
CA VAL A 129 -6.90 3.21 -7.49
C VAL A 129 -7.64 1.87 -7.44
N LEU A 130 -6.91 0.75 -7.56
CA LEU A 130 -7.47 -0.59 -7.39
C LEU A 130 -8.13 -0.76 -6.02
N LEU A 131 -7.39 -0.44 -4.95
CA LEU A 131 -7.90 -0.51 -3.57
C LEU A 131 -9.07 0.45 -3.34
N GLN A 132 -9.02 1.65 -3.92
CA GLN A 132 -10.11 2.61 -3.83
C GLN A 132 -11.39 2.05 -4.45
N GLN A 133 -11.31 1.48 -5.65
CA GLN A 133 -12.49 0.95 -6.31
C GLN A 133 -13.07 -0.25 -5.56
N LEU A 134 -12.22 -1.19 -5.15
CA LEU A 134 -12.65 -2.32 -4.33
C LEU A 134 -13.27 -1.88 -2.99
N TYR A 135 -12.76 -0.81 -2.38
CA TYR A 135 -13.27 -0.29 -1.10
C TYR A 135 -14.60 0.46 -1.24
N ALA A 136 -14.77 1.24 -2.30
CA ALA A 136 -15.99 1.98 -2.58
C ALA A 136 -17.16 1.06 -2.99
N ALA A 137 -16.86 -0.10 -3.58
CA ALA A 137 -17.85 -1.05 -4.02
C ALA A 137 -18.61 -1.73 -2.86
N ILE A 138 -19.92 -1.82 -3.01
CA ILE A 138 -20.85 -2.52 -2.09
C ILE A 138 -21.24 -3.91 -2.58
N THR A 139 -20.83 -4.28 -3.80
CA THR A 139 -21.04 -5.57 -4.46
C THR A 139 -19.72 -6.02 -5.10
N PRO A 140 -19.58 -7.30 -5.50
CA PRO A 140 -18.45 -7.75 -6.32
C PRO A 140 -18.24 -6.88 -7.55
N VAL A 141 -16.98 -6.51 -7.80
CA VAL A 141 -16.60 -5.65 -8.93
C VAL A 141 -16.13 -6.55 -10.08
N PRO A 142 -16.64 -6.36 -11.31
CA PRO A 142 -16.11 -7.05 -12.49
C PRO A 142 -14.62 -6.80 -12.67
N LEU A 143 -13.85 -7.83 -12.99
CA LEU A 143 -12.41 -7.69 -13.23
C LEU A 143 -12.11 -6.74 -14.39
N SER A 144 -12.96 -6.70 -15.42
CA SER A 144 -12.87 -5.73 -16.52
C SER A 144 -12.85 -4.29 -16.01
N ASP A 145 -13.70 -3.97 -15.03
CA ASP A 145 -13.80 -2.61 -14.49
C ASP A 145 -12.57 -2.25 -13.67
N LEU A 146 -12.00 -3.23 -12.96
CA LEU A 146 -10.74 -3.07 -12.22
C LEU A 146 -9.56 -2.86 -13.18
N TYR A 147 -9.53 -3.57 -14.30
CA TYR A 147 -8.51 -3.38 -15.34
C TYR A 147 -8.62 -2.00 -15.98
N GLU A 148 -9.83 -1.58 -16.37
CA GLU A 148 -10.07 -0.28 -16.99
C GLU A 148 -9.70 0.88 -16.05
N VAL A 149 -10.11 0.82 -14.77
CA VAL A 149 -9.83 1.91 -13.83
C VAL A 149 -8.33 2.04 -13.55
N VAL A 150 -7.61 0.92 -13.45
CA VAL A 150 -6.16 0.91 -13.27
C VAL A 150 -5.47 1.41 -14.55
N TRP A 151 -5.86 0.90 -15.71
CA TRP A 151 -5.34 1.34 -17.02
C TRP A 151 -5.47 2.85 -17.18
N HIS A 152 -6.66 3.41 -16.95
CA HIS A 152 -6.88 4.85 -17.04
C HIS A 152 -6.03 5.65 -16.04
N ALA A 153 -5.80 5.12 -14.84
CA ALA A 153 -4.99 5.81 -13.84
C ALA A 153 -3.51 5.89 -14.23
N VAL A 154 -2.96 4.84 -14.83
CA VAL A 154 -1.52 4.75 -15.16
C VAL A 154 -1.20 5.29 -16.55
N SER A 155 -2.07 5.07 -17.54
CA SER A 155 -1.81 5.47 -18.94
C SER A 155 -1.82 6.98 -19.17
N ARG A 156 -2.51 7.76 -18.34
CA ARG A 156 -2.55 9.24 -18.42
C ARG A 156 -1.19 9.93 -18.32
N LEU A 157 -0.17 9.21 -17.84
CA LEU A 157 1.19 9.73 -17.72
C LEU A 157 2.05 9.47 -18.97
N TYR A 158 1.49 8.78 -19.96
CA TYR A 158 2.22 8.30 -21.13
C TYR A 158 1.48 8.68 -22.42
N LEU A 159 2.23 8.94 -23.48
CA LEU A 159 1.70 9.09 -24.82
C LEU A 159 1.42 7.71 -25.41
N VAL A 160 0.19 7.23 -25.24
CA VAL A 160 -0.24 5.89 -25.71
C VAL A 160 -0.96 5.93 -27.07
N ASP A 161 -1.37 7.11 -27.53
CA ASP A 161 -2.16 7.29 -28.75
C ASP A 161 -1.38 6.94 -30.03
N ASP A 162 -0.05 7.03 -29.99
CA ASP A 162 0.83 6.70 -31.12
C ASP A 162 1.20 5.20 -31.19
N LEU A 163 0.70 4.37 -30.26
CA LEU A 163 0.97 2.95 -30.27
C LEU A 163 0.16 2.25 -31.37
N SER A 164 0.80 1.30 -32.08
CA SER A 164 0.06 0.42 -32.97
C SER A 164 -0.99 -0.38 -32.18
N PRO A 165 -2.13 -0.77 -32.81
CA PRO A 165 -3.17 -1.52 -32.12
C PRO A 165 -2.66 -2.79 -31.45
N ASP A 166 -1.71 -3.49 -32.06
CA ASP A 166 -1.12 -4.71 -31.53
C ASP A 166 -0.28 -4.43 -30.28
N ARG A 167 0.52 -3.37 -30.31
CA ARG A 167 1.34 -2.95 -29.18
C ARG A 167 0.49 -2.46 -28.03
N LEU A 168 -0.57 -1.71 -28.32
CA LEU A 168 -1.54 -1.28 -27.30
C LEU A 168 -2.20 -2.49 -26.62
N ARG A 169 -2.68 -3.47 -27.38
CA ARG A 169 -3.26 -4.70 -26.81
C ARG A 169 -2.27 -5.45 -25.92
N HIS A 170 -1.02 -5.54 -26.34
CA HIS A 170 0.03 -6.20 -25.54
C HIS A 170 0.28 -5.50 -24.20
N VAL A 171 0.43 -4.17 -24.21
CA VAL A 171 0.67 -3.38 -22.99
C VAL A 171 -0.54 -3.44 -22.05
N ARG A 172 -1.76 -3.44 -22.58
CA ARG A 172 -2.98 -3.61 -21.79
C ARG A 172 -3.03 -4.99 -21.13
N ALA A 173 -2.86 -6.06 -21.90
CA ALA A 173 -2.87 -7.43 -21.39
C ALA A 173 -1.79 -7.66 -20.31
N ALA A 174 -0.61 -7.06 -20.48
CA ALA A 174 0.44 -7.09 -19.45
C ALA A 174 -0.02 -6.42 -18.15
N GLY A 175 -0.69 -5.26 -18.23
CA GLY A 175 -1.26 -4.56 -17.09
C GLY A 175 -2.33 -5.39 -16.37
N ASP A 176 -3.24 -6.00 -17.12
CA ASP A 176 -4.31 -6.85 -16.57
C ASP A 176 -3.73 -8.04 -15.80
N HIS A 177 -2.67 -8.66 -16.33
CA HIS A 177 -1.95 -9.74 -15.63
C HIS A 177 -1.32 -9.27 -14.32
N ASP A 178 -0.73 -8.08 -14.26
CA ASP A 178 -0.17 -7.54 -13.03
C ASP A 178 -1.24 -7.18 -12.00
N VAL A 179 -2.39 -6.65 -12.43
CA VAL A 179 -3.55 -6.45 -11.54
C VAL A 179 -4.01 -7.78 -10.96
N GLN A 180 -4.09 -8.84 -11.78
CA GLN A 180 -4.42 -10.18 -11.28
C GLN A 180 -3.40 -10.70 -10.27
N ARG A 181 -2.09 -10.46 -10.46
CA ARG A 181 -1.06 -10.85 -9.49
C ARG A 181 -1.30 -10.20 -8.13
N VAL A 182 -1.61 -8.91 -8.12
CA VAL A 182 -1.97 -8.18 -6.89
C VAL A 182 -3.22 -8.76 -6.24
N LEU A 183 -4.29 -9.02 -7.01
CA LEU A 183 -5.53 -9.61 -6.49
C LEU A 183 -5.28 -11.00 -5.89
N LYS A 184 -4.52 -11.86 -6.58
CA LYS A 184 -4.15 -13.20 -6.07
C LYS A 184 -3.31 -13.11 -4.79
N ALA A 185 -2.39 -12.15 -4.72
CA ALA A 185 -1.63 -11.89 -3.50
C ALA A 185 -2.56 -11.47 -2.34
N MET A 186 -3.52 -10.57 -2.60
CA MET A 186 -4.53 -10.17 -1.61
C MET A 186 -5.47 -11.33 -1.21
N THR A 187 -5.82 -12.22 -2.13
CA THR A 187 -6.56 -13.46 -1.84
C THR A 187 -5.75 -14.38 -0.94
N SER A 188 -4.43 -14.52 -1.15
CA SER A 188 -3.57 -15.32 -0.26
C SER A 188 -3.49 -14.78 1.18
N LEU A 189 -3.77 -13.48 1.37
CA LEU A 189 -3.92 -12.85 2.70
C LEU A 189 -5.32 -13.02 3.30
N GLY A 190 -6.29 -13.55 2.55
CA GLY A 190 -7.70 -13.57 2.92
C GLY A 190 -8.37 -12.20 2.86
N THR A 191 -7.79 -11.25 2.12
CA THR A 191 -8.31 -9.86 2.03
C THR A 191 -9.20 -9.62 0.80
N VAL A 192 -9.13 -10.49 -0.20
CA VAL A 192 -9.96 -10.42 -1.42
C VAL A 192 -10.56 -11.79 -1.70
N LEU A 193 -11.86 -11.83 -1.97
CA LEU A 193 -12.51 -12.94 -2.64
C LEU A 193 -12.40 -12.70 -4.15
N LEU A 194 -11.72 -13.61 -4.84
CA LEU A 194 -11.47 -13.54 -6.27
C LEU A 194 -12.17 -14.71 -6.95
N THR A 195 -13.00 -14.42 -7.95
CA THR A 195 -13.59 -15.41 -8.85
C THR A 195 -12.94 -15.30 -10.24
N GLU A 196 -13.46 -16.03 -11.23
CA GLU A 196 -12.99 -15.91 -12.62
C GLU A 196 -13.24 -14.50 -13.18
N ASP A 197 -14.35 -13.86 -12.80
CA ASP A 197 -14.82 -12.61 -13.43
C ASP A 197 -14.99 -11.43 -12.47
N THR A 198 -14.93 -11.64 -11.16
CA THR A 198 -15.14 -10.59 -10.16
C THR A 198 -14.18 -10.64 -8.98
N ALA A 199 -13.99 -9.51 -8.31
CA ALA A 199 -13.30 -9.42 -7.03
C ALA A 199 -14.07 -8.55 -6.03
N GLU A 200 -14.00 -8.91 -4.75
CA GLU A 200 -14.49 -8.09 -3.64
C GLU A 200 -13.58 -8.16 -2.41
N LEU A 201 -13.56 -7.10 -1.60
CA LEU A 201 -12.88 -7.13 -0.31
C LEU A 201 -13.67 -7.97 0.69
N THR A 202 -12.96 -8.83 1.42
CA THR A 202 -13.48 -9.45 2.65
C THR A 202 -13.62 -8.38 3.75
N ALA A 203 -14.22 -8.75 4.90
CA ALA A 203 -14.25 -7.86 6.06
C ALA A 203 -12.84 -7.43 6.52
N ASP A 204 -11.89 -8.37 6.50
CA ASP A 204 -10.48 -8.09 6.79
C ASP A 204 -9.88 -7.19 5.71
N GLY A 205 -10.15 -7.45 4.43
CA GLY A 205 -9.69 -6.59 3.34
C GLY A 205 -10.19 -5.16 3.42
N ARG A 206 -11.46 -4.96 3.79
CA ARG A 206 -12.00 -3.61 4.06
C ARG A 206 -11.31 -2.96 5.24
N THR A 207 -11.07 -3.70 6.32
CA THR A 207 -10.35 -3.20 7.50
C THR A 207 -8.92 -2.79 7.15
N GLU A 208 -8.16 -3.63 6.47
CA GLU A 208 -6.78 -3.32 6.10
C GLU A 208 -6.70 -2.21 5.05
N THR A 209 -7.64 -2.16 4.10
CA THR A 209 -7.73 -1.04 3.14
C THR A 209 -8.07 0.28 3.84
N ALA A 210 -8.99 0.27 4.80
CA ALA A 210 -9.29 1.46 5.59
C ALA A 210 -8.05 1.94 6.36
N ARG A 211 -7.30 1.04 7.01
CA ARG A 211 -6.07 1.36 7.75
C ARG A 211 -4.98 1.94 6.86
N THR A 212 -4.73 1.38 5.68
CA THR A 212 -3.72 1.93 4.75
C THR A 212 -4.09 3.32 4.22
N ARG A 213 -5.39 3.62 4.21
CA ARG A 213 -5.97 4.94 3.91
C ARG A 213 -6.09 5.86 5.13
N GLY A 214 -5.54 5.48 6.29
CA GLY A 214 -5.53 6.32 7.50
C GLY A 214 -6.82 6.26 8.34
N GLY A 215 -7.69 5.28 8.10
CA GLY A 215 -8.85 4.99 8.93
C GLY A 215 -8.47 4.31 10.26
N PRO A 216 -9.26 4.51 11.34
CA PRO A 216 -9.01 3.90 12.65
C PRO A 216 -9.37 2.42 12.66
N GLY A 217 -8.58 1.62 13.38
CA GLY A 217 -8.86 0.22 13.69
C GLY A 217 -9.57 0.02 15.04
N PRO A 218 -10.08 -1.19 15.32
CA PRO A 218 -10.62 -1.54 16.64
C PRO A 218 -9.59 -1.33 17.75
N GLY A 219 -9.96 -0.57 18.79
CA GLY A 219 -9.08 -0.30 19.94
C GLY A 219 -8.14 0.91 19.76
N ASP A 220 -8.08 1.52 18.57
CA ASP A 220 -7.30 2.73 18.37
C ASP A 220 -7.89 3.90 19.15
N ALA A 221 -7.03 4.71 19.76
CA ALA A 221 -7.41 6.04 20.19
C ALA A 221 -7.69 6.89 18.94
N VAL A 222 -8.88 7.49 18.85
CA VAL A 222 -9.29 8.27 17.68
C VAL A 222 -9.24 9.76 17.98
N LEU A 223 -8.62 10.54 17.10
CA LEU A 223 -8.62 11.99 17.13
C LEU A 223 -9.58 12.55 16.08
N ARG A 224 -10.30 13.61 16.46
CA ARG A 224 -11.13 14.40 15.55
C ARG A 224 -10.31 15.58 15.06
N VAL A 225 -9.94 15.62 13.79
CA VAL A 225 -9.14 16.72 13.22
C VAL A 225 -10.00 17.57 12.31
N ARG A 226 -10.14 18.86 12.61
CA ARG A 226 -10.77 19.83 11.69
C ARG A 226 -9.71 20.42 10.78
N VAL A 227 -9.90 20.29 9.47
CA VAL A 227 -9.05 20.85 8.42
C VAL A 227 -9.83 21.95 7.71
N GLU A 228 -9.26 23.14 7.63
CA GLU A 228 -9.88 24.30 6.99
C GLU A 228 -8.96 24.85 5.88
N LEU A 229 -9.55 25.31 4.78
CA LEU A 229 -8.84 26.17 3.83
C LEU A 229 -8.59 27.52 4.47
N ALA A 230 -7.33 27.96 4.56
CA ALA A 230 -7.09 29.37 4.85
C ALA A 230 -7.49 30.22 3.66
N ASP A 231 -7.80 31.48 3.94
CA ASP A 231 -8.07 32.52 2.95
C ASP A 231 -9.25 32.23 2.00
N VAL A 232 -10.12 31.28 2.38
CA VAL A 232 -11.41 31.00 1.72
C VAL A 232 -12.52 31.08 2.76
N ASP A 233 -13.20 32.22 2.78
CA ASP A 233 -14.20 32.52 3.80
C ASP A 233 -15.65 32.41 3.30
N ASP A 234 -15.90 32.45 1.99
CA ASP A 234 -17.25 32.45 1.42
C ASP A 234 -17.43 31.53 0.18
N PRO A 235 -18.00 30.32 0.34
CA PRO A 235 -18.25 29.66 1.62
C PRO A 235 -16.95 29.07 2.20
N ARG A 236 -16.79 29.16 3.53
CA ARG A 236 -15.69 28.50 4.25
C ARG A 236 -15.63 27.01 3.91
N VAL A 237 -14.51 26.58 3.34
CA VAL A 237 -14.29 25.17 2.99
C VAL A 237 -13.55 24.46 4.14
N TRP A 238 -14.19 23.46 4.74
CA TRP A 238 -13.59 22.66 5.81
C TRP A 238 -14.04 21.20 5.78
N ARG A 239 -13.28 20.32 6.44
CA ARG A 239 -13.59 18.90 6.66
C ARG A 239 -13.30 18.52 8.11
N GLN A 240 -14.07 17.59 8.64
CA GLN A 240 -13.79 16.96 9.93
C GLN A 240 -13.42 15.50 9.70
N LEU A 241 -12.20 15.15 10.11
CA LEU A 241 -11.59 13.84 9.92
C LEU A 241 -11.61 13.08 11.25
N LEU A 242 -11.84 11.78 11.18
CA LEU A 242 -11.63 10.86 12.30
C LEU A 242 -10.43 9.97 11.94
N VAL A 243 -9.32 10.15 12.65
CA VAL A 243 -8.06 9.46 12.36
C VAL A 243 -7.51 8.81 13.62
N PRO A 244 -6.78 7.68 13.52
CA PRO A 244 -6.08 7.13 14.65
C PRO A 244 -5.06 8.15 15.20
N ALA A 245 -4.92 8.22 16.52
CA ALA A 245 -3.96 9.11 17.18
C ALA A 245 -2.51 8.76 16.79
N SER A 246 -2.25 7.48 16.51
CA SER A 246 -0.99 6.94 16.02
C SER A 246 -0.75 7.17 14.52
N ILE A 247 -1.67 7.84 13.79
CA ILE A 247 -1.52 8.07 12.35
C ILE A 247 -0.20 8.81 12.05
N HIS A 248 0.56 8.29 11.09
CA HIS A 248 1.74 8.96 10.57
C HIS A 248 1.36 10.12 9.65
N LEU A 249 2.23 11.13 9.54
CA LEU A 249 1.93 12.33 8.77
C LEU A 249 1.77 12.06 7.25
N ASP A 250 2.48 11.07 6.67
CA ASP A 250 2.29 10.62 5.28
C ASP A 250 0.87 10.08 5.02
N ARG A 251 0.31 9.38 6.01
CA ARG A 251 -1.05 8.83 5.96
C ARG A 251 -2.08 9.92 6.20
N LEU A 252 -1.82 10.84 7.14
CA LEU A 252 -2.69 11.99 7.37
C LEU A 252 -2.79 12.86 6.11
N HIS A 253 -1.67 13.05 5.39
CA HIS A 253 -1.65 13.71 4.09
C HIS A 253 -2.61 13.04 3.10
N SER A 254 -2.56 11.71 2.96
CA SER A 254 -3.48 10.97 2.09
C SER A 254 -4.95 11.16 2.51
N VAL A 255 -5.26 11.14 3.80
CA VAL A 255 -6.63 11.40 4.32
C VAL A 255 -7.11 12.81 3.95
N ILE A 256 -6.23 13.81 4.09
CA ILE A 256 -6.55 15.20 3.73
C ILE A 256 -6.83 15.31 2.23
N GLN A 257 -5.97 14.74 1.38
CA GLN A 257 -6.15 14.76 -0.07
C GLN A 257 -7.50 14.15 -0.48
N ASP A 258 -7.83 12.98 0.05
CA ASP A 258 -9.09 12.29 -0.20
C ASP A 258 -10.30 13.14 0.25
N ALA A 259 -10.28 13.67 1.47
CA ALA A 259 -11.39 14.43 2.04
C ALA A 259 -11.64 15.76 1.30
N MET A 260 -10.59 16.31 0.71
CA MET A 260 -10.64 17.55 -0.07
C MET A 260 -10.94 17.31 -1.55
N GLY A 261 -10.89 16.06 -2.03
CA GLY A 261 -11.08 15.72 -3.44
C GLY A 261 -9.88 16.09 -4.32
N TRP A 262 -8.68 16.15 -3.74
CA TRP A 262 -7.44 16.47 -4.46
C TRP A 262 -6.74 15.22 -4.99
N GLN A 263 -5.83 15.43 -5.94
CA GLN A 263 -5.20 14.37 -6.72
C GLN A 263 -3.78 14.02 -6.29
N ASN A 264 -3.26 14.66 -5.22
CA ASN A 264 -1.91 14.40 -4.71
C ASN A 264 -0.79 14.56 -5.77
N CYS A 265 -0.91 15.56 -6.63
CA CYS A 265 0.02 15.85 -7.73
C CYS A 265 1.17 16.79 -7.35
N HIS A 266 1.13 17.41 -6.17
CA HIS A 266 2.11 18.42 -5.76
C HIS A 266 2.81 18.04 -4.45
N MET A 267 3.94 18.67 -4.20
CA MET A 267 4.66 18.55 -2.94
C MET A 267 3.85 19.10 -1.77
N HIS A 268 4.10 18.58 -0.57
CA HIS A 268 3.42 18.96 0.66
C HIS A 268 4.34 18.99 1.87
N ALA A 269 3.93 19.69 2.92
CA ALA A 269 4.61 19.66 4.21
C ALA A 269 3.65 19.97 5.37
N PHE A 270 3.97 19.44 6.55
CA PHE A 270 3.36 19.82 7.82
C PHE A 270 4.33 20.70 8.62
N THR A 271 3.88 21.84 9.12
CA THR A 271 4.64 22.68 10.04
C THR A 271 4.00 22.60 11.43
N ILE A 272 4.74 22.04 12.39
CA ILE A 272 4.32 21.82 13.77
C ILE A 272 5.42 22.38 14.69
N ASP A 273 5.06 23.34 15.54
CA ASP A 273 6.01 24.03 16.45
C ASP A 273 7.28 24.53 15.73
N GLY A 274 7.12 25.07 14.52
CA GLY A 274 8.21 25.57 13.69
C GLY A 274 9.03 24.51 12.95
N VAL A 275 8.77 23.22 13.19
CA VAL A 275 9.44 22.11 12.51
C VAL A 275 8.64 21.67 11.30
N ARG A 276 9.31 21.51 10.16
CA ARG A 276 8.72 21.01 8.91
C ARG A 276 8.90 19.51 8.76
N TYR A 277 7.81 18.83 8.46
CA TYR A 277 7.77 17.40 8.14
C TYR A 277 7.25 17.24 6.73
N GLY A 278 7.87 16.34 5.97
CA GLY A 278 7.45 16.03 4.61
C GLY A 278 8.19 14.79 4.11
N ARG A 279 8.00 14.48 2.84
CA ARG A 279 8.77 13.41 2.20
C ARG A 279 10.26 13.80 2.26
N PRO A 280 11.15 12.90 2.70
CA PRO A 280 12.58 13.22 2.74
C PRO A 280 13.06 13.51 1.32
N ASP A 281 13.53 14.74 1.14
CA ASP A 281 14.12 15.26 -0.07
C ASP A 281 15.52 15.77 0.32
N GLY A 282 16.55 15.44 -0.47
CA GLY A 282 17.92 15.78 -0.14
C GLY A 282 18.21 17.29 -0.12
N GLU A 283 17.33 18.10 -0.71
CA GLU A 283 17.50 19.55 -0.82
C GLU A 283 16.69 20.33 0.22
N LEU A 284 15.68 19.70 0.83
CA LEU A 284 14.79 20.33 1.81
C LEU A 284 15.06 19.78 3.20
N ASP A 285 15.25 20.67 4.19
CA ASP A 285 15.46 20.31 5.59
C ASP A 285 14.15 19.87 6.28
N PHE A 286 13.56 18.78 5.79
CA PHE A 286 12.34 18.19 6.35
C PHE A 286 12.67 16.96 7.18
N ARG A 287 12.00 16.86 8.34
CA ARG A 287 11.94 15.59 9.05
C ARG A 287 11.03 14.61 8.31
N ASP A 288 11.41 13.34 8.31
CA ASP A 288 10.68 12.29 7.61
C ASP A 288 9.28 12.08 8.22
N GLU A 289 8.26 12.48 7.47
CA GLU A 289 6.85 12.36 7.84
C GLU A 289 6.41 10.91 8.15
N ARG A 290 7.09 9.91 7.57
CA ARG A 290 6.80 8.48 7.75
C ARG A 290 7.21 7.96 9.13
N THR A 291 7.93 8.78 9.90
CA THR A 291 8.40 8.44 11.25
C THR A 291 7.70 9.23 12.35
N ALA A 292 6.97 10.28 11.98
CA ALA A 292 6.27 11.17 12.89
C ALA A 292 4.78 10.82 12.97
N THR A 293 4.25 10.65 14.18
CA THR A 293 2.83 10.38 14.42
C THR A 293 2.12 11.58 15.04
N LEU A 294 0.82 11.70 14.78
CA LEU A 294 0.03 12.84 15.25
C LEU A 294 0.04 12.98 16.78
N ALA A 295 -0.12 11.88 17.52
CA ALA A 295 -0.09 11.87 18.98
C ALA A 295 1.30 12.16 19.58
N ALA A 296 2.39 11.85 18.86
CA ALA A 296 3.73 12.19 19.32
C ALA A 296 4.02 13.68 19.19
N LEU A 297 3.40 14.34 18.20
CA LEU A 297 3.67 15.73 17.87
C LEU A 297 2.66 16.72 18.48
N LEU A 298 1.41 16.31 18.69
CA LEU A 298 0.34 17.21 19.09
C LEU A 298 -0.44 16.68 20.28
N LYS A 299 -0.80 17.62 21.17
CA LYS A 299 -1.81 17.40 22.19
C LYS A 299 -3.20 17.81 21.66
N PRO A 300 -4.30 17.25 22.19
CA PRO A 300 -5.64 17.73 21.89
C PRO A 300 -5.74 19.26 22.12
N GLY A 301 -6.31 19.98 21.16
CA GLY A 301 -6.41 21.44 21.15
C GLY A 301 -5.25 22.18 20.48
N ALA A 302 -4.14 21.49 20.15
CA ALA A 302 -3.01 22.10 19.44
C ALA A 302 -3.36 22.45 17.99
N HIS A 303 -2.44 23.13 17.30
CA HIS A 303 -2.61 23.49 15.90
C HIS A 303 -1.42 23.05 15.07
N PHE A 304 -1.66 22.76 13.80
CA PHE A 304 -0.59 22.59 12.82
C PHE A 304 -0.95 23.24 11.50
N VAL A 305 0.09 23.56 10.75
CA VAL A 305 -0.02 24.04 9.37
C VAL A 305 0.21 22.91 8.40
N TYR A 306 -0.67 22.75 7.41
CA TYR A 306 -0.49 21.84 6.28
C TYR A 306 -0.42 22.63 4.97
N THR A 307 0.73 22.57 4.31
CA THR A 307 0.98 23.23 3.03
C THR A 307 0.97 22.19 1.92
N TYR A 308 0.28 22.49 0.82
CA TYR A 308 0.21 21.67 -0.38
C TYR A 308 0.35 22.59 -1.58
N ASP A 309 1.22 22.21 -2.52
CA ASP A 309 1.70 22.99 -3.66
C ASP A 309 2.78 24.05 -3.32
N PHE A 310 3.99 23.83 -3.86
CA PHE A 310 5.18 24.66 -3.64
C PHE A 310 5.61 25.48 -4.89
N GLY A 311 4.90 25.43 -6.03
CA GLY A 311 5.20 26.31 -7.18
C GLY A 311 4.49 27.66 -7.03
N ASP A 312 5.06 28.85 -7.24
CA ASP A 312 6.33 29.30 -7.81
C ASP A 312 6.83 30.51 -6.99
N SER A 313 8.07 30.51 -6.48
CA SER A 313 8.70 31.74 -5.97
C SER A 313 9.18 32.59 -7.15
N GLY A 314 8.24 33.22 -7.84
CA GLY A 314 8.47 34.06 -9.01
C GLY A 314 7.18 34.76 -9.42
N SER A 315 6.79 35.78 -8.66
CA SER A 315 5.66 36.70 -8.94
C SER A 315 4.27 36.06 -9.05
N THR A 316 3.46 36.31 -8.00
CA THR A 316 1.99 36.17 -7.93
C THR A 316 1.39 34.75 -8.05
N SER A 317 1.61 33.91 -7.04
CA SER A 317 0.52 33.14 -6.42
C SER A 317 0.85 32.85 -4.95
N SER A 318 -0.12 33.04 -4.06
CA SER A 318 0.07 32.95 -2.61
C SER A 318 0.37 31.50 -2.18
N PRO A 319 1.29 31.26 -1.22
CA PRO A 319 1.45 29.94 -0.63
C PRO A 319 0.16 29.51 0.09
N TRP A 320 -0.41 28.35 -0.27
CA TRP A 320 -1.59 27.82 0.41
C TRP A 320 -1.20 27.31 1.82
N ASN A 321 -1.38 28.17 2.82
CA ASN A 321 -1.25 27.83 4.23
C ASN A 321 -2.61 27.29 4.74
N ARG A 322 -2.65 26.33 5.67
CA ARG A 322 -3.90 25.88 6.31
C ARG A 322 -3.67 25.59 7.77
N SER A 323 -4.53 26.11 8.64
CA SER A 323 -4.53 25.76 10.06
C SER A 323 -5.53 24.65 10.37
N SER A 324 -5.19 23.74 11.28
CA SER A 324 -6.05 22.63 11.69
C SER A 324 -5.96 22.36 13.18
N LYS A 325 -7.04 21.85 13.79
CA LYS A 325 -7.17 21.60 15.24
C LYS A 325 -7.55 20.13 15.51
N PRO A 326 -6.80 19.35 16.32
CA PRO A 326 -7.26 18.10 16.91
C PRO A 326 -8.19 18.41 18.10
N GLN A 327 -9.35 17.76 18.15
CA GLN A 327 -10.29 17.78 19.28
C GLN A 327 -10.48 16.36 19.83
N PRO A 328 -10.79 16.21 21.13
CA PRO A 328 -11.07 14.90 21.72
C PRO A 328 -12.29 14.23 21.08
N GLY A 329 -12.19 12.93 20.79
CA GLY A 329 -13.29 12.06 20.35
C GLY A 329 -13.40 10.84 21.26
N ALA A 330 -14.63 10.48 21.65
CA ALA A 330 -14.99 9.46 22.64
C ALA A 330 -14.38 8.07 22.38
N PRO A 331 -14.14 7.23 23.41
CA PRO A 331 -13.70 5.86 23.23
C PRO A 331 -14.74 5.09 22.39
N ALA A 332 -14.27 4.39 21.37
CA ALA A 332 -15.09 3.44 20.63
C ALA A 332 -15.60 2.37 21.59
N ARG A 333 -16.85 2.50 22.02
CA ARG A 333 -17.55 1.46 22.76
C ARG A 333 -17.82 0.32 21.77
N ALA A 334 -17.06 -0.76 21.89
CA ALA A 334 -17.40 -2.03 21.27
C ALA A 334 -18.80 -2.43 21.75
N LEU A 335 -19.79 -2.32 20.89
CA LEU A 335 -21.10 -2.93 21.14
C LEU A 335 -20.96 -4.43 20.84
N PRO A 336 -21.33 -5.32 21.78
CA PRO A 336 -21.39 -6.74 21.47
C PRO A 336 -22.54 -6.98 20.49
N GLY A 337 -22.21 -7.51 19.31
CA GLY A 337 -23.12 -8.19 18.38
C GLY A 337 -24.42 -7.46 18.02
N ALA A 338 -24.41 -6.69 16.93
CA ALA A 338 -25.63 -6.49 16.14
C ALA A 338 -25.46 -7.21 14.80
N ARG A 339 -26.07 -8.40 14.71
CA ARG A 339 -26.34 -9.10 13.45
C ARG A 339 -27.02 -8.12 12.48
N MET A 340 -26.63 -8.15 11.20
CA MET A 340 -27.48 -7.67 10.13
C MET A 340 -28.89 -8.30 10.29
N PRO A 341 -29.97 -7.51 10.34
CA PRO A 341 -31.30 -8.09 10.37
C PRO A 341 -31.62 -8.73 9.02
N MET A 342 -31.97 -10.02 9.08
CA MET A 342 -32.66 -10.70 7.98
C MET A 342 -33.95 -9.95 7.65
N ALA A 343 -34.22 -9.83 6.35
CA ALA A 343 -35.50 -9.39 5.82
C ALA A 343 -36.68 -10.10 6.50
N ARG A 344 -37.63 -9.30 7.02
CA ARG A 344 -39.04 -9.68 7.12
C ARG A 344 -39.91 -8.48 6.82
N THR A 345 -40.81 -8.71 5.87
CA THR A 345 -41.98 -7.93 5.50
C THR A 345 -42.92 -7.71 6.69
N ALA A 346 -43.55 -6.53 6.77
CA ALA A 346 -45.00 -6.39 7.01
C ALA A 346 -45.43 -4.92 6.89
N SER A 347 -46.49 -4.74 6.09
CA SER A 347 -47.34 -3.55 5.94
C SER A 347 -47.83 -2.93 7.25
N LYS A 348 -48.09 -1.62 7.21
CA LYS A 348 -49.47 -1.11 7.18
C LYS A 348 -49.59 -0.01 6.16
#